data_AF-A0A9P8I4Q7-F1
#
_entry.id   AF-A0A9P8I4Q7-F1
#
_cell.length_a   1.000
_cell.length_b   1.000
_cell.length_c   1.000
_cell.angle_alpha   90.00
_cell.angle_beta   90.00
_cell.angle_gamma   90.00
#
_symmetry.space_group_name_H-M   'P 1'
#
loop_
_entity.id
_entity.type
_entity.pdbx_description
1 polymer ?
#
loop_
_entity_poly.entity_id
_entity_poly.type
_entity_poly.pdbx_seq_one_letter_code
_entity_poly.pdbx_strand_id
1 'polypeptide(L)'
;MGEQVRAVQLRRPNEGVLHLVLQRAVQRTVLQECYFQVPLQVLRPLYLDDVGTAYVYLLSPCGGVVGGDVYSVTVVVEAGARACLTTPSATKLYATSGAPAQQRLDITLHADAVLEYLPDQMIPFAQAAFHQQITVQLGAGACVLLMEVVAPGRLARGEAFAYGEYDSRLGIENASGGVLVRERTRLRPGWQQLDGPGLFEGYRYL
;
A
#
# COMPACT_ATOMS: atom_id res chain seq x y z
N MET A 1 -40.11 -13.25 26.61
CA MET A 1 -40.19 -13.15 25.14
C MET A 1 -38.91 -12.44 24.69
N GLY A 2 -37.91 -13.20 24.26
CA GLY A 2 -36.55 -12.70 24.06
C GLY A 2 -36.45 -11.85 22.79
N GLU A 3 -35.90 -10.64 22.93
CA GLU A 3 -35.52 -9.81 21.80
C GLU A 3 -34.46 -10.53 20.97
N GLN A 4 -34.79 -10.86 19.73
CA GLN A 4 -33.82 -11.29 18.74
C GLN A 4 -32.89 -10.12 18.45
N VAL A 5 -31.62 -10.27 18.81
CA VAL A 5 -30.53 -9.38 18.39
C VAL A 5 -30.52 -9.38 16.86
N ARG A 6 -30.88 -8.24 16.25
CA ARG A 6 -30.81 -8.06 14.80
C ARG A 6 -29.36 -8.28 14.35
N ALA A 7 -29.15 -9.25 13.46
CA ALA A 7 -27.89 -9.40 12.76
C ALA A 7 -27.56 -8.08 12.05
N VAL A 8 -26.42 -7.49 12.42
CA VAL A 8 -25.90 -6.29 11.77
C VAL A 8 -25.63 -6.63 10.30
N GLN A 9 -26.13 -5.82 9.39
CA GLN A 9 -25.84 -5.94 7.97
C GLN A 9 -24.32 -5.83 7.77
N LEU A 10 -23.66 -6.92 7.37
CA LEU A 10 -22.24 -6.91 7.05
C LEU A 10 -22.00 -5.89 5.92
N ARG A 11 -21.08 -4.95 6.13
CA ARG A 11 -20.64 -3.99 5.10
C ARG A 11 -20.28 -4.77 3.83
N ARG A 12 -20.78 -4.35 2.67
CA ARG A 12 -20.34 -4.92 1.39
C ARG A 12 -18.86 -4.57 1.18
N PRO A 13 -18.03 -5.52 0.74
CA PRO A 13 -16.67 -5.22 0.35
C PRO A 13 -16.59 -4.07 -0.66
N ASN A 14 -15.61 -3.21 -0.49
CA ASN A 14 -15.32 -2.15 -1.44
C ASN A 14 -14.36 -2.67 -2.51
N GLU A 15 -14.63 -2.29 -3.76
CA GLU A 15 -13.68 -2.39 -4.85
C GLU A 15 -13.15 -1.00 -5.17
N GLY A 16 -11.85 -0.80 -4.96
CA GLY A 16 -11.16 0.46 -5.22
C GLY A 16 -10.22 0.31 -6.40
N VAL A 17 -10.24 1.27 -7.32
CA VAL A 17 -9.32 1.30 -8.46
C VAL A 17 -8.65 2.66 -8.52
N LEU A 18 -7.35 2.67 -8.80
CA LEU A 18 -6.60 3.90 -9.04
C LEU A 18 -5.63 3.67 -10.18
N HIS A 19 -5.66 4.54 -11.18
CA HIS A 19 -4.76 4.51 -12.32
C HIS A 19 -4.17 5.90 -12.52
N LEU A 20 -2.84 6.00 -12.48
CA LEU A 20 -2.09 7.24 -12.59
C LEU A 20 -1.05 7.11 -13.69
N VAL A 21 -0.97 8.11 -14.57
CA VAL A 21 0.14 8.29 -15.52
C VAL A 21 0.80 9.63 -15.22
N LEU A 22 2.09 9.58 -14.90
CA LEU A 22 2.90 10.73 -14.52
C LEU A 22 3.91 11.00 -15.63
N GLN A 23 3.84 12.19 -16.24
CA GLN A 23 4.65 12.54 -17.41
C GLN A 23 5.58 13.71 -17.14
N ARG A 24 6.82 13.64 -17.66
CA ARG A 24 7.72 14.79 -17.64
C ARG A 24 7.25 15.84 -18.64
N ALA A 25 6.80 16.99 -18.13
CA ALA A 25 6.68 18.22 -18.90
C ALA A 25 8.01 18.99 -18.87
N VAL A 26 8.06 20.18 -19.49
CA VAL A 26 9.29 20.96 -19.67
C VAL A 26 10.10 21.11 -18.37
N GLN A 27 9.46 21.55 -17.29
CA GLN A 27 10.15 21.85 -16.03
C GLN A 27 9.80 20.90 -14.87
N ARG A 28 8.72 20.13 -14.97
CA ARG A 28 8.22 19.28 -13.88
C ARG A 28 7.47 18.07 -14.39
N THR A 29 7.31 17.07 -13.54
CA THR A 29 6.37 15.98 -13.79
C THR A 29 4.94 16.45 -13.54
N VAL A 30 4.00 16.01 -14.36
CA VAL A 30 2.57 16.33 -14.21
C VAL A 30 1.77 15.04 -14.16
N LEU A 31 0.63 15.07 -13.47
CA LEU A 31 -0.35 13.99 -13.52
C LEU A 31 -1.12 14.10 -14.84
N GLN A 32 -0.71 13.31 -15.82
CA GLN A 32 -1.24 13.32 -17.19
C GLN A 32 -2.58 12.59 -17.26
N GLU A 33 -2.66 11.41 -16.65
CA GLU A 33 -3.89 10.64 -16.54
C GLU A 33 -4.18 10.28 -15.09
N CYS A 34 -5.45 10.38 -14.70
CA CYS A 34 -5.91 10.03 -13.38
C CYS A 34 -7.33 9.48 -13.48
N TYR A 35 -7.45 8.18 -13.27
CA TYR A 35 -8.73 7.52 -13.09
C TYR A 35 -8.78 6.94 -11.68
N PHE A 36 -9.91 7.09 -11.00
CA PHE A 36 -10.11 6.44 -9.72
C PHE A 36 -11.57 6.01 -9.52
N GLN A 37 -11.73 4.93 -8.78
CA GLN A 37 -12.98 4.45 -8.23
C GLN A 37 -12.85 4.43 -6.71
N VAL A 38 -13.83 5.04 -6.04
CA VAL A 38 -13.89 5.07 -4.58
C VAL A 38 -13.82 3.66 -4.00
N PRO A 39 -13.08 3.46 -2.90
CA PRO A 39 -12.60 4.49 -1.99
C PRO A 39 -11.25 5.09 -2.34
N LEU A 40 -10.53 4.61 -3.34
CA LEU A 40 -9.23 5.17 -3.69
C LEU A 40 -9.38 6.54 -4.36
N GLN A 41 -8.56 7.50 -3.95
CA GLN A 41 -8.50 8.84 -4.52
C GLN A 41 -7.07 9.41 -4.40
N VAL A 42 -6.80 10.49 -5.13
CA VAL A 42 -5.54 11.24 -5.03
C VAL A 42 -5.79 12.73 -4.88
N LEU A 43 -4.87 13.41 -4.18
CA LEU A 43 -4.79 14.86 -4.24
C LEU A 43 -4.09 15.31 -5.52
N ARG A 44 -4.34 16.58 -5.90
CA ARG A 44 -3.54 17.21 -6.95
C ARG A 44 -2.05 17.18 -6.57
N PRO A 45 -1.14 16.94 -7.52
CA PRO A 45 0.29 16.92 -7.24
C PRO A 45 0.76 18.23 -6.60
N LEU A 46 1.57 18.10 -5.55
CA LEU A 46 2.34 19.19 -4.96
C LEU A 46 3.75 19.19 -5.56
N TYR A 47 4.39 20.36 -5.56
CA TYR A 47 5.76 20.55 -6.05
C TYR A 47 6.57 21.16 -4.92
N LEU A 48 7.34 20.32 -4.24
CA LEU A 48 8.04 20.69 -3.00
C LEU A 48 9.55 20.86 -3.20
N ASP A 49 10.03 20.69 -4.44
CA ASP A 49 11.43 20.82 -4.82
C ASP A 49 11.58 21.59 -6.15
N ASP A 50 12.82 22.00 -6.42
CA ASP A 50 13.17 22.77 -7.63
C ASP A 50 13.38 21.90 -8.88
N VAL A 51 13.45 20.57 -8.72
CA VAL A 51 13.63 19.63 -9.85
C VAL A 51 12.30 19.24 -10.51
N GLY A 52 11.18 19.63 -9.88
CA GLY A 52 9.84 19.46 -10.40
C GLY A 52 9.30 18.04 -10.20
N THR A 53 9.61 17.41 -9.08
CA THR A 53 8.99 16.13 -8.68
C THR A 53 7.52 16.32 -8.37
N ALA A 54 6.67 15.40 -8.84
CA ALA A 54 5.25 15.39 -8.48
C ALA A 54 5.04 14.61 -7.17
N TYR A 55 4.66 15.30 -6.09
CA TYR A 55 4.31 14.68 -4.81
C TYR A 55 2.80 14.39 -4.79
N VAL A 56 2.43 13.12 -4.78
CA VAL A 56 1.04 12.64 -4.90
C VAL A 56 0.65 11.90 -3.63
N TYR A 57 -0.42 12.37 -2.99
CA TYR A 57 -0.99 11.74 -1.80
C TYR A 57 -2.10 10.77 -2.20
N LEU A 58 -1.89 9.48 -1.93
CA LEU A 58 -2.88 8.43 -2.07
C LEU A 58 -3.80 8.43 -0.84
N LEU A 59 -5.11 8.36 -1.08
CA LEU A 59 -6.13 8.51 -0.05
C LEU A 59 -7.16 7.37 -0.11
N SER A 60 -7.64 6.97 1.06
CA SER A 60 -8.89 6.23 1.23
C SER A 60 -9.71 6.90 2.35
N PRO A 61 -10.76 7.67 2.03
CA PRO A 61 -11.54 8.40 3.03
C PRO A 61 -12.40 7.48 3.91
N CYS A 62 -12.45 6.18 3.62
CA CYS A 62 -13.18 5.20 4.43
C CYS A 62 -12.56 4.91 5.80
N GLY A 63 -11.41 5.52 6.13
CA GLY A 63 -10.82 5.40 7.47
C GLY A 63 -10.11 4.07 7.74
N GLY A 64 -9.85 3.28 6.70
CA GLY A 64 -9.05 2.06 6.68
C GLY A 64 -9.65 0.97 5.78
N VAL A 65 -8.99 -0.18 5.76
CA VAL A 65 -9.30 -1.33 4.89
C VAL A 65 -10.00 -2.41 5.72
N VAL A 66 -11.13 -2.93 5.25
CA VAL A 66 -11.90 -3.97 5.97
C VAL A 66 -11.83 -5.28 5.21
N GLY A 67 -11.92 -6.41 5.94
CA GLY A 67 -11.94 -7.74 5.34
C GLY A 67 -12.89 -7.86 4.15
N GLY A 68 -12.36 -8.38 3.05
CA GLY A 68 -13.03 -8.55 1.77
C GLY A 68 -12.78 -7.40 0.78
N ASP A 69 -12.34 -6.21 1.22
CA ASP A 69 -12.03 -5.10 0.31
C ASP A 69 -10.93 -5.50 -0.69
N VAL A 70 -11.06 -5.05 -1.95
CA VAL A 70 -10.10 -5.33 -3.03
C VAL A 70 -9.70 -4.02 -3.70
N TYR A 71 -8.44 -3.64 -3.54
CA TYR A 71 -7.89 -2.40 -4.07
C TYR A 71 -6.85 -2.69 -5.15
N SER A 72 -6.95 -2.02 -6.29
CA SER A 72 -6.01 -2.12 -7.41
C SER A 72 -5.47 -0.74 -7.75
N VAL A 73 -4.15 -0.58 -7.65
CA VAL A 73 -3.44 0.66 -7.92
C VAL A 73 -2.45 0.41 -9.05
N THR A 74 -2.54 1.21 -10.11
CA THR A 74 -1.61 1.21 -11.23
C THR A 74 -0.94 2.57 -11.32
N VAL A 75 0.38 2.59 -11.37
CA VAL A 75 1.19 3.80 -11.47
C VAL A 75 2.16 3.64 -12.63
N VAL A 76 2.06 4.53 -13.61
CA VAL A 76 3.02 4.64 -14.70
C VAL A 76 3.77 5.94 -14.56
N VAL A 77 5.10 5.86 -14.51
CA VAL A 77 5.98 7.03 -14.51
C VAL A 77 6.75 7.01 -15.82
N GLU A 78 6.39 7.94 -16.69
CA GLU A 78 6.94 8.07 -18.04
C GLU A 78 8.41 8.47 -18.03
N ALA A 79 9.06 8.35 -19.19
CA ALA A 79 10.50 8.56 -19.32
C ALA A 79 10.94 9.92 -18.75
N GLY A 80 11.99 9.91 -17.93
CA GLY A 80 12.55 11.08 -17.25
C GLY A 80 11.62 11.78 -16.24
N ALA A 81 10.44 11.23 -15.95
CA ALA A 81 9.54 11.78 -14.94
C ALA A 81 9.99 11.38 -13.52
N ARG A 82 9.71 12.25 -12.54
CA ARG A 82 10.04 12.05 -11.13
C ARG A 82 8.78 12.24 -10.28
N ALA A 83 8.49 11.27 -9.44
CA ALA A 83 7.33 11.32 -8.55
C ALA A 83 7.62 10.76 -7.17
N CYS A 84 6.91 11.29 -6.18
CA CYS A 84 6.86 10.75 -4.83
C CYS A 84 5.39 10.43 -4.51
N LEU A 85 5.10 9.17 -4.20
CA LEU A 85 3.78 8.70 -3.82
C LEU A 85 3.80 8.35 -2.33
N THR A 86 2.90 8.96 -1.58
CA THR A 86 2.81 8.76 -0.13
C THR A 86 1.35 8.76 0.31
N THR A 87 1.09 8.46 1.58
CA THR A 87 -0.23 8.58 2.20
C THR A 87 -0.17 9.62 3.30
N PRO A 88 -1.24 10.37 3.59
CA PRO A 88 -1.21 11.41 4.63
C PRO A 88 -1.35 10.86 6.06
N SER A 89 -1.54 9.54 6.19
CA SER A 89 -1.74 8.88 7.48
C SER A 89 -1.55 7.37 7.34
N ALA A 90 -1.31 6.71 8.47
CA ALA A 90 -1.27 5.27 8.61
C ALA A 90 -2.54 4.57 8.09
N THR A 91 -2.33 3.43 7.41
CA THR A 91 -3.41 2.59 6.92
C THR A 91 -3.86 1.61 8.00
N LYS A 92 -5.11 1.75 8.48
CA LYS A 92 -5.70 0.83 9.45
C LYS A 92 -6.26 -0.39 8.72
N LEU A 93 -5.88 -1.59 9.15
CA LEU A 93 -6.45 -2.83 8.62
C LEU A 93 -7.39 -3.40 9.69
N TYR A 94 -8.69 -3.39 9.41
CA TYR A 94 -9.73 -3.83 10.36
C TYR A 94 -9.87 -5.35 10.39
N ALA A 95 -10.58 -5.83 11.41
CA ALA A 95 -10.90 -7.25 11.59
C ALA A 95 -11.58 -7.86 10.36
N THR A 96 -11.24 -9.12 10.08
CA THR A 96 -11.77 -9.87 8.95
C THR A 96 -12.61 -11.04 9.45
N SER A 97 -13.89 -11.10 9.06
CA SER A 97 -14.80 -12.22 9.38
C SER A 97 -15.00 -13.20 8.21
N GLY A 98 -14.25 -13.03 7.11
CA GLY A 98 -14.40 -13.79 5.88
C GLY A 98 -13.14 -13.74 5.02
N ALA A 99 -13.27 -13.34 3.75
CA ALA A 99 -12.12 -13.18 2.86
C ALA A 99 -11.15 -12.09 3.37
N PRO A 100 -9.82 -12.27 3.22
CA PRO A 100 -8.86 -11.23 3.53
C PRO A 100 -9.08 -10.00 2.66
N ALA A 101 -8.73 -8.83 3.17
CA ALA A 101 -8.59 -7.64 2.35
C ALA A 101 -7.37 -7.79 1.42
N GLN A 102 -7.45 -7.24 0.22
CA GLN A 102 -6.43 -7.39 -0.82
C GLN A 102 -6.05 -6.04 -1.40
N GLN A 103 -4.75 -5.81 -1.57
CA GLN A 103 -4.22 -4.66 -2.29
C GLN A 103 -3.21 -5.12 -3.35
N ARG A 104 -3.41 -4.65 -4.57
CA ARG A 104 -2.47 -4.82 -5.67
C ARG A 104 -1.93 -3.47 -6.10
N LEU A 105 -0.61 -3.36 -6.19
CA LEU A 105 0.09 -2.19 -6.69
C LEU A 105 1.00 -2.61 -7.85
N ASP A 106 0.67 -2.16 -9.06
CA ASP A 106 1.48 -2.37 -10.25
C ASP A 106 2.14 -1.03 -10.64
N ILE A 107 3.47 -1.01 -10.69
CA ILE A 107 4.27 0.17 -10.97
C ILE A 107 5.11 -0.08 -12.23
N THR A 108 5.00 0.80 -13.20
CA THR A 108 5.89 0.82 -14.38
C THR A 108 6.70 2.10 -14.38
N LEU A 109 8.02 1.98 -14.36
CA LEU A 109 8.95 3.10 -14.55
C LEU A 109 9.60 2.99 -15.92
N HIS A 110 9.40 3.98 -16.78
CA HIS A 110 10.06 4.07 -18.07
C HIS A 110 11.51 4.56 -17.93
N ALA A 111 12.21 4.73 -19.06
CA ALA A 111 13.64 5.05 -19.06
C ALA A 111 13.94 6.32 -18.23
N ASP A 112 14.96 6.23 -17.37
CA ASP A 112 15.41 7.32 -16.48
C ASP A 112 14.32 7.89 -15.55
N ALA A 113 13.19 7.19 -15.38
CA ALA A 113 12.13 7.59 -14.46
C ALA A 113 12.52 7.30 -13.00
N VAL A 114 12.05 8.17 -12.09
CA VAL A 114 12.29 8.02 -10.65
C VAL A 114 10.97 8.00 -9.90
N LEU A 115 10.79 6.98 -9.06
CA LEU A 115 9.67 6.89 -8.14
C LEU A 115 10.13 6.65 -6.71
N GLU A 116 9.65 7.48 -5.80
CA GLU A 116 9.67 7.22 -4.37
C GLU A 116 8.27 6.77 -3.95
N TYR A 117 8.11 5.53 -3.51
CA TYR A 117 6.87 5.03 -2.91
C TYR A 117 7.09 4.89 -1.40
N LEU A 118 6.58 5.89 -0.65
CA LEU A 118 6.81 6.09 0.77
C LEU A 118 5.48 6.27 1.52
N PRO A 119 4.59 5.25 1.53
CA PRO A 119 3.38 5.31 2.33
C PRO A 119 3.71 5.35 3.83
N ASP A 120 2.78 5.92 4.62
CA ASP A 120 2.78 5.73 6.08
C ASP A 120 2.55 4.26 6.44
N GLN A 121 2.85 3.92 7.69
CA GLN A 121 2.78 2.57 8.22
C GLN A 121 1.38 1.93 8.13
N MET A 122 1.36 0.61 7.98
CA MET A 122 0.16 -0.19 8.13
C MET A 122 -0.02 -0.61 9.60
N ILE A 123 -1.25 -0.51 10.10
CA ILE A 123 -1.61 -0.87 11.48
C ILE A 123 -2.67 -1.99 11.42
N PRO A 124 -2.26 -3.26 11.50
CA PRO A 124 -3.19 -4.38 11.55
C PRO A 124 -3.89 -4.46 12.92
N PHE A 125 -5.22 -4.44 12.91
CA PHE A 125 -6.04 -4.60 14.11
C PHE A 125 -6.28 -6.09 14.41
N ALA A 126 -6.81 -6.37 15.58
CA ALA A 126 -7.13 -7.71 16.02
C ALA A 126 -7.99 -8.43 14.98
N GLN A 127 -7.62 -9.67 14.67
CA GLN A 127 -8.27 -10.51 13.66
C GLN A 127 -8.22 -9.95 12.23
N ALA A 128 -7.41 -8.92 11.93
CA ALA A 128 -7.21 -8.46 10.55
C ALA A 128 -6.52 -9.56 9.72
N ALA A 129 -6.95 -9.70 8.47
CA ALA A 129 -6.28 -10.52 7.46
C ALA A 129 -6.13 -9.69 6.19
N PHE A 130 -4.88 -9.41 5.80
CA PHE A 130 -4.55 -8.53 4.68
C PHE A 130 -3.46 -9.12 3.81
N HIS A 131 -3.69 -9.13 2.51
CA HIS A 131 -2.76 -9.59 1.49
C HIS A 131 -2.40 -8.45 0.55
N GLN A 132 -1.11 -8.27 0.28
CA GLN A 132 -0.62 -7.30 -0.66
C GLN A 132 0.31 -7.92 -1.67
N GLN A 133 0.22 -7.40 -2.90
CA GLN A 133 1.20 -7.66 -3.94
C GLN A 133 1.64 -6.34 -4.58
N ILE A 134 2.94 -6.06 -4.54
CA ILE A 134 3.58 -4.97 -5.26
C ILE A 134 4.42 -5.57 -6.38
N THR A 135 4.18 -5.12 -7.61
CA THR A 135 4.96 -5.48 -8.79
C THR A 135 5.53 -4.22 -9.41
N VAL A 136 6.84 -4.21 -9.67
CA VAL A 136 7.54 -3.06 -10.28
C VAL A 136 8.28 -3.52 -11.53
N GLN A 137 8.04 -2.85 -12.65
CA GLN A 137 8.83 -2.98 -13.88
C GLN A 137 9.74 -1.76 -14.05
N LEU A 138 11.05 -2.00 -14.17
CA LEU A 138 12.07 -0.97 -14.33
C LEU A 138 12.60 -0.92 -15.77
N GLY A 139 12.42 0.25 -16.40
CA GLY A 139 13.09 0.64 -17.63
C GLY A 139 14.59 0.88 -17.44
N ALA A 140 15.30 1.09 -18.55
CA ALA A 140 16.73 1.41 -18.51
C ALA A 140 16.98 2.72 -17.73
N GLY A 141 17.90 2.70 -16.76
CA GLY A 141 18.22 3.87 -15.95
C GLY A 141 17.14 4.27 -14.93
N ALA A 142 16.01 3.56 -14.86
CA ALA A 142 14.95 3.85 -13.92
C ALA A 142 15.38 3.54 -12.47
N CYS A 143 14.86 4.32 -11.52
CA CYS A 143 15.14 4.15 -10.10
C CYS A 143 13.84 4.12 -9.29
N VAL A 144 13.72 3.15 -8.39
CA VAL A 144 12.63 3.06 -7.42
C VAL A 144 13.20 3.04 -6.01
N LEU A 145 12.66 3.89 -5.14
CA LEU A 145 12.78 3.79 -3.69
C LEU A 145 11.43 3.33 -3.16
N LEU A 146 11.41 2.22 -2.43
CA LEU A 146 10.19 1.63 -1.89
C LEU A 146 10.37 1.39 -0.40
N MET A 147 9.42 1.86 0.40
CA MET A 147 9.36 1.63 1.83
C MET A 147 8.01 1.05 2.22
N GLU A 148 8.03 -0.01 3.01
CA GLU A 148 6.86 -0.53 3.71
C GLU A 148 7.17 -0.56 5.20
N VAL A 149 6.23 -0.12 6.02
CA VAL A 149 6.35 -0.16 7.48
C VAL A 149 5.10 -0.81 8.04
N VAL A 150 5.27 -1.80 8.92
CA VAL A 150 4.14 -2.47 9.58
C VAL A 150 4.27 -2.40 11.10
N ALA A 151 3.19 -1.95 11.74
CA ALA A 151 3.09 -1.93 13.19
C ALA A 151 2.69 -3.32 13.72
N PRO A 152 3.06 -3.67 14.96
CA PRO A 152 2.63 -4.91 15.60
C PRO A 152 1.12 -4.88 15.94
N GLY A 153 0.48 -3.71 15.89
CA GLY A 153 -0.95 -3.54 16.14
C GLY A 153 -1.26 -2.18 16.74
N ARG A 154 -2.42 -2.06 17.38
CA ARG A 154 -2.82 -0.83 18.09
C ARG A 154 -2.16 -0.75 19.46
N LEU A 155 -0.86 -0.46 19.49
CA LEU A 155 -0.08 -0.37 20.74
C LEU A 155 -0.70 0.58 21.78
N ALA A 156 -1.24 1.72 21.34
CA ALA A 156 -1.93 2.67 22.23
C ALA A 156 -3.20 2.11 22.89
N ARG A 157 -3.72 0.97 22.41
CA ARG A 157 -4.87 0.23 22.99
C ARG A 157 -4.44 -1.08 23.66
N GLY A 158 -3.14 -1.29 23.89
CA GLY A 158 -2.61 -2.52 24.48
C GLY A 158 -2.70 -3.73 23.55
N GLU A 159 -2.77 -3.51 22.24
CA GLU A 159 -2.94 -4.57 21.26
C GLU A 159 -1.69 -4.71 20.39
N ALA A 160 -1.04 -5.86 20.51
CA ALA A 160 0.12 -6.26 19.73
C ALA A 160 -0.05 -7.70 19.27
N PHE A 161 0.29 -7.97 18.02
CA PHE A 161 0.26 -9.30 17.39
C PHE A 161 -1.08 -10.03 17.57
N ALA A 162 -2.19 -9.29 17.52
CA ALA A 162 -3.55 -9.84 17.66
C ALA A 162 -4.27 -10.07 16.32
N TYR A 163 -3.63 -9.70 15.20
CA TYR A 163 -4.15 -9.91 13.85
C TYR A 163 -4.03 -11.37 13.42
N GLY A 164 -4.81 -11.75 12.41
CA GLY A 164 -4.76 -13.09 11.83
C GLY A 164 -3.56 -13.27 10.88
N GLU A 165 -3.41 -12.35 9.93
CA GLU A 165 -2.35 -12.42 8.93
C GLU A 165 -2.07 -11.06 8.26
N TYR A 166 -0.79 -10.80 8.03
CA TYR A 166 -0.29 -9.81 7.07
C TYR A 166 0.64 -10.55 6.09
N ASP A 167 0.34 -10.53 4.79
CA ASP A 167 1.15 -11.17 3.73
C ASP A 167 1.43 -10.15 2.63
N SER A 168 2.60 -9.50 2.65
CA SER A 168 3.07 -8.63 1.56
C SER A 168 4.04 -9.38 0.67
N ARG A 169 3.97 -9.15 -0.64
CA ARG A 169 4.88 -9.68 -1.64
C ARG A 169 5.37 -8.54 -2.52
N LEU A 170 6.68 -8.44 -2.67
CA LEU A 170 7.31 -7.50 -3.59
C LEU A 170 8.03 -8.25 -4.70
N GLY A 171 7.74 -7.87 -5.94
CA GLY A 171 8.49 -8.28 -7.12
C GLY A 171 8.99 -7.09 -7.91
N ILE A 172 10.29 -7.02 -8.17
CA ILE A 172 10.88 -6.02 -9.06
C ILE A 172 11.55 -6.75 -10.22
N GLU A 173 11.25 -6.33 -11.44
CA GLU A 173 11.78 -6.87 -12.68
C GLU A 173 12.35 -5.75 -13.55
N ASN A 174 13.34 -6.07 -14.37
CA ASN A 174 13.78 -5.19 -15.44
C ASN A 174 12.85 -5.29 -16.66
N ALA A 175 13.05 -4.42 -17.65
CA ALA A 175 12.24 -4.36 -18.86
C ALA A 175 12.23 -5.65 -19.73
N SER A 176 13.19 -6.57 -19.55
CA SER A 176 13.22 -7.85 -20.26
C SER A 176 12.58 -9.00 -19.47
N GLY A 177 11.96 -8.72 -18.32
CA GLY A 177 11.35 -9.71 -17.43
C GLY A 177 12.37 -10.43 -16.52
N GLY A 178 13.60 -9.95 -16.48
CA GLY A 178 14.61 -10.44 -15.54
C GLY A 178 14.30 -10.00 -14.12
N VAL A 179 14.25 -10.96 -13.19
CA VAL A 179 13.95 -10.70 -11.77
C VAL A 179 15.14 -10.00 -11.10
N LEU A 180 14.88 -8.85 -10.51
CA LEU A 180 15.84 -8.08 -9.72
C LEU A 180 15.64 -8.28 -8.22
N VAL A 181 14.38 -8.26 -7.76
CA VAL A 181 14.00 -8.46 -6.35
C VAL A 181 12.79 -9.38 -6.27
N ARG A 182 12.83 -10.26 -5.27
CA ARG A 182 11.68 -11.00 -4.75
C ARG A 182 11.75 -11.01 -3.25
N GLU A 183 10.69 -10.51 -2.63
CA GLU A 183 10.54 -10.45 -1.19
C GLU A 183 9.11 -10.88 -0.83
N ARG A 184 8.97 -11.49 0.35
CA ARG A 184 7.68 -11.80 0.93
C ARG A 184 7.75 -11.70 2.45
N THR A 185 6.99 -10.77 3.00
CA THR A 185 6.82 -10.59 4.43
C THR A 185 5.50 -11.20 4.84
N ARG A 186 5.56 -12.32 5.55
CA ARG A 186 4.37 -13.02 6.06
C ARG A 186 4.41 -13.11 7.58
N LEU A 187 3.53 -12.34 8.22
CA LEU A 187 3.38 -12.24 9.67
C LEU A 187 2.07 -12.89 10.11
N ARG A 188 2.17 -13.95 10.91
CA ARG A 188 1.02 -14.73 11.42
C ARG A 188 1.22 -15.01 12.90
N PRO A 189 0.68 -14.17 13.80
CA PRO A 189 0.87 -14.33 15.25
C PRO A 189 0.41 -15.69 15.79
N GLY A 190 -0.63 -16.30 15.20
CA GLY A 190 -1.10 -17.64 15.60
C GLY A 190 -0.14 -18.78 15.24
N TRP A 191 0.92 -18.50 14.47
CA TRP A 191 1.89 -19.50 13.97
C TRP A 191 3.35 -19.12 14.26
N GLN A 192 3.63 -17.85 14.59
CA GLN A 192 4.97 -17.29 14.78
C GLN A 192 5.03 -16.48 16.07
N GLN A 193 6.12 -16.60 16.82
CA GLN A 193 6.42 -15.67 17.93
C GLN A 193 7.04 -14.39 17.35
N LEU A 194 6.19 -13.42 17.01
CA LEU A 194 6.64 -12.22 16.28
C LEU A 194 7.50 -11.25 17.10
N ASP A 195 7.41 -11.29 18.43
CA ASP A 195 8.24 -10.47 19.33
C ASP A 195 9.61 -11.10 19.66
N GLY A 196 9.98 -12.16 18.96
CA GLY A 196 11.25 -12.85 19.16
C GLY A 196 12.42 -12.28 18.35
N PRO A 197 13.64 -12.78 18.60
CA PRO A 197 14.84 -12.54 17.77
C PRO A 197 14.60 -12.79 16.28
N GLY A 198 15.11 -11.91 15.43
CA GLY A 198 14.99 -11.95 13.97
C GLY A 198 13.66 -11.41 13.41
N LEU A 199 12.79 -10.89 14.27
CA LEU A 199 11.53 -10.24 13.89
C LEU A 199 11.43 -8.89 14.59
N PHE A 200 10.41 -8.67 15.45
CA PHE A 200 10.22 -7.36 16.07
C PHE A 200 11.16 -7.09 17.24
N GLU A 201 11.66 -8.10 17.96
CA GLU A 201 12.62 -7.91 19.08
C GLU A 201 12.25 -6.78 20.08
N GLY A 202 10.97 -6.59 20.39
CA GLY A 202 10.48 -5.51 21.25
C GLY A 202 10.39 -4.11 20.59
N TYR A 203 10.80 -3.98 19.32
CA TYR A 203 10.60 -2.76 18.53
C TYR A 203 9.14 -2.59 18.09
N ARG A 204 8.78 -1.34 17.79
CA ARG A 204 7.37 -0.95 17.54
C ARG A 204 6.97 -0.95 16.08
N TYR A 205 7.92 -1.15 15.17
CA TYR A 205 7.71 -1.16 13.73
C TYR A 205 8.74 -2.07 13.10
N LEU A 206 8.30 -2.81 12.08
CA LEU A 206 9.15 -3.53 11.14
C LEU A 206 9.18 -2.74 9.83
#